data_AF-Q09Q72-F1
#
_entry.id   AF-Q09Q72-F1
#
_cell.length_a   1.000
_cell.length_b   1.000
_cell.length_c   1.000
_cell.angle_alpha   90.00
_cell.angle_beta   90.00
_cell.angle_gamma   90.00
#
_symmetry.space_group_name_H-M   'P 1'
#
loop_
_entity.id
_entity.type
_entity.pdbx_description
1 polymer ?
#
loop_
_entity_poly.entity_id
_entity_poly.type
_entity_poly.pdbx_seq_one_letter_code
_entity_poly.pdbx_strand_id
1 'polypeptide(L)'
;PGIVGSGRFTRCVNDHPAAGDLPTVGRRVVLVGGGNVAMDIIRLLSKQPDEFTGSDLHPDTLGRLRSEGPRRIDVVVRSTPTDAKFDPVMMRELAHLASTEFRLADAGVLATAESSDPRSAALAHVV
;
A
#
# COMPACT_ATOMS: atom_id res chain seq x y z
N PRO A 1 -7.18 -5.96 19.36
CA PRO A 1 -7.20 -6.80 18.14
C PRO A 1 -7.34 -5.92 16.89
N GLY A 2 -6.68 -6.24 15.77
CA GLY A 2 -6.81 -5.48 14.51
C GLY A 2 -5.79 -4.35 14.25
N ILE A 3 -4.92 -4.04 15.21
CA ILE A 3 -3.78 -3.12 15.03
C ILE A 3 -2.52 -3.96 14.86
N VAL A 4 -1.83 -3.81 13.74
CA VAL A 4 -0.63 -4.58 13.41
C VAL A 4 0.45 -3.65 12.88
N GLY A 5 1.66 -3.76 13.43
CA GLY A 5 2.83 -3.05 12.89
C GLY A 5 3.21 -3.58 11.51
N SER A 6 3.55 -2.68 10.59
CA SER A 6 3.91 -3.04 9.20
C SER A 6 5.03 -4.09 9.13
N GLY A 7 6.07 -3.97 9.96
CA GLY A 7 7.15 -4.95 10.03
C GLY A 7 6.75 -6.33 10.58
N ARG A 8 5.67 -6.45 11.36
CA ARG A 8 5.08 -7.75 11.72
C ARG A 8 4.29 -8.30 10.54
N PHE A 9 3.46 -7.46 9.92
CA PHE A 9 2.64 -7.84 8.77
C PHE A 9 3.49 -8.34 7.60
N THR A 10 4.51 -7.59 7.18
CA THR A 10 5.39 -7.99 6.07
C THR A 10 6.20 -9.24 6.38
N ARG A 11 6.61 -9.46 7.64
CA ARG A 11 7.22 -10.72 8.06
C ARG A 11 6.28 -11.91 7.91
N CYS A 12 5.01 -11.77 8.28
CA CYS A 12 4.01 -12.82 8.09
C CYS A 12 3.77 -13.10 6.59
N VAL A 13 3.73 -12.05 5.75
CA VAL A 13 3.50 -12.21 4.31
C VAL A 13 4.68 -12.89 3.61
N ASN A 14 5.90 -12.65 4.09
CA ASN A 14 7.13 -13.23 3.55
C ASN A 14 7.54 -14.54 4.26
N ASP A 15 6.61 -15.21 4.95
CA ASP A 15 6.82 -16.49 5.66
C ASP A 15 8.07 -16.53 6.54
N HIS A 16 8.39 -15.41 7.19
CA HIS A 16 9.57 -15.31 8.03
C HIS A 16 9.44 -16.30 9.21
N PRO A 17 10.47 -17.10 9.56
CA PRO A 17 10.34 -18.16 10.58
C PRO A 17 9.91 -17.68 11.97
N ALA A 18 10.29 -16.45 12.34
CA ALA A 18 9.87 -15.81 13.59
C ALA A 18 8.54 -15.04 13.49
N ALA A 19 7.82 -15.13 12.36
CA ALA A 19 6.50 -14.56 12.23
C ALA A 19 5.47 -15.43 12.94
N GLY A 20 4.53 -14.80 13.65
CA GLY A 20 3.33 -15.50 14.11
C GLY A 20 2.28 -15.57 12.99
N ASP A 21 1.05 -15.89 13.36
CA ASP A 21 -0.04 -15.97 12.40
C ASP A 21 -0.25 -14.69 11.61
N LEU A 22 -0.46 -14.85 10.30
CA LEU A 22 -0.92 -13.78 9.41
C LEU A 22 -2.19 -13.16 10.01
N PRO A 23 -2.19 -11.86 10.29
CA PRO A 23 -3.35 -11.20 10.86
C PRO A 23 -4.50 -11.18 9.84
N THR A 24 -5.73 -11.23 10.36
CA THR A 24 -6.92 -11.02 9.53
C THR A 24 -6.89 -9.62 8.91
N VAL A 25 -7.06 -9.57 7.59
CA VAL A 25 -7.22 -8.32 6.85
C VAL A 25 -8.70 -8.20 6.49
N GLY A 26 -9.37 -7.20 7.04
CA GLY A 26 -10.78 -6.95 6.74
C GLY A 26 -10.99 -6.18 5.43
N ARG A 27 -12.26 -6.00 5.06
CA ARG A 27 -12.66 -5.30 3.82
C ARG A 27 -12.27 -3.83 3.77
N ARG A 28 -12.02 -3.20 4.93
CA ARG A 28 -11.53 -1.83 5.05
C ARG A 28 -10.30 -1.81 5.94
N VAL A 29 -9.21 -1.24 5.42
CA VAL A 29 -7.92 -1.14 6.12
C VAL A 29 -7.54 0.33 6.23
N VAL A 30 -7.03 0.74 7.40
CA VAL A 30 -6.39 2.04 7.58
C VAL A 30 -4.88 1.80 7.68
N LEU A 31 -4.12 2.40 6.76
CA LEU A 31 -2.67 2.32 6.73
C LEU A 31 -2.09 3.67 7.16
N VAL A 32 -1.33 3.69 8.25
CA VAL A 32 -0.70 4.91 8.76
C VAL A 32 0.77 4.93 8.37
N GLY A 33 1.15 5.86 7.50
CA GLY A 33 2.52 6.05 7.02
C GLY A 33 2.60 6.29 5.52
N GLY A 34 3.55 7.13 5.11
CA GLY A 34 3.83 7.47 3.70
C GLY A 34 5.26 7.15 3.29
N GLY A 35 5.73 5.94 3.63
CA GLY A 35 7.05 5.43 3.22
C GLY A 35 6.92 4.20 2.32
N ASN A 36 8.05 3.70 1.83
CA ASN A 36 8.08 2.56 0.89
C ASN A 36 7.34 1.32 1.39
N VAL A 37 7.50 0.96 2.67
CA VAL A 37 6.78 -0.17 3.27
C VAL A 37 5.25 0.00 3.18
N ALA A 38 4.75 1.24 3.27
CA ALA A 38 3.33 1.50 3.10
C ALA A 38 2.90 1.29 1.64
N MET A 39 3.69 1.75 0.68
CA MET A 39 3.43 1.53 -0.76
C MET A 39 3.43 0.04 -1.12
N ASP A 40 4.37 -0.73 -0.56
CA ASP A 40 4.41 -2.18 -0.75
C ASP A 40 3.18 -2.88 -0.18
N ILE A 41 2.71 -2.47 1.00
CA ILE A 41 1.48 -3.02 1.59
C ILE A 41 0.26 -2.66 0.74
N ILE A 42 0.16 -1.43 0.23
CA ILE A 42 -0.91 -1.04 -0.70
C ILE A 42 -0.86 -1.94 -1.94
N ARG A 43 0.31 -2.06 -2.58
CA ARG A 43 0.51 -2.89 -3.78
C ARG A 43 0.14 -4.34 -3.53
N LEU A 44 0.63 -4.93 -2.44
CA LEU A 44 0.31 -6.29 -2.05
C LEU A 44 -1.20 -6.47 -1.87
N LEU A 45 -1.87 -5.56 -1.16
CA LEU A 45 -3.29 -5.70 -0.86
C LEU A 45 -4.19 -5.41 -2.07
N SER A 46 -3.75 -4.57 -3.00
CA SER A 46 -4.53 -4.11 -4.17
C SER A 46 -4.40 -4.99 -5.41
N LYS A 47 -3.27 -5.67 -5.62
CA LYS A 47 -3.05 -6.56 -6.78
C LYS A 47 -4.09 -7.67 -6.88
N GLN A 48 -4.48 -8.00 -8.10
CA GLN A 48 -5.27 -9.18 -8.43
C GLN A 48 -4.43 -10.46 -8.35
N PRO A 49 -5.04 -11.64 -8.14
CA PRO A 49 -4.31 -12.90 -7.97
C PRO A 49 -3.37 -13.25 -9.13
N ASP A 50 -3.77 -12.97 -10.37
CA ASP A 50 -2.98 -13.20 -11.59
C ASP A 50 -1.74 -12.30 -11.67
N GLU A 51 -1.78 -11.11 -11.08
CA GLU A 51 -0.63 -10.18 -10.97
C GLU A 51 0.47 -10.67 -10.00
N PHE A 52 0.25 -11.80 -9.31
CA PHE A 52 1.25 -12.49 -8.49
C PHE A 52 1.93 -13.66 -9.20
N THR A 53 1.58 -13.95 -10.46
CA THR A 53 2.22 -14.99 -11.25
C THR A 53 3.73 -14.78 -11.31
N GLY A 54 4.52 -15.78 -10.89
CA GLY A 54 5.97 -15.71 -10.86
C GLY A 54 6.56 -14.98 -9.64
N SER A 55 5.73 -14.58 -8.67
CA SER A 55 6.21 -14.07 -7.38
C SER A 55 6.50 -15.21 -6.40
N ASP A 56 7.38 -14.94 -5.43
CA ASP A 56 7.72 -15.86 -4.34
C ASP A 56 6.68 -15.85 -3.20
N LEU A 57 5.51 -15.22 -3.40
CA LEU A 57 4.46 -15.17 -2.39
C LEU A 57 3.79 -16.55 -2.26
N HIS A 58 3.79 -17.10 -1.06
CA HIS A 58 3.23 -18.43 -0.84
C HIS A 58 1.72 -18.48 -1.14
N PRO A 59 1.24 -19.50 -1.88
CA PRO A 59 -0.17 -19.60 -2.29
C PRO A 59 -1.16 -19.53 -1.13
N ASP A 60 -0.85 -20.15 0.02
CA ASP A 60 -1.72 -20.10 1.20
C ASP A 60 -1.80 -18.69 1.80
N THR A 61 -0.69 -17.96 1.82
CA THR A 61 -0.65 -16.57 2.28
C THR A 61 -1.48 -15.68 1.36
N LEU A 62 -1.36 -15.85 0.04
CA LEU A 62 -2.19 -15.16 -0.93
C LEU A 62 -3.68 -15.51 -0.75
N GLY A 63 -4.02 -16.80 -0.62
CA GLY A 63 -5.40 -17.25 -0.40
C GLY A 63 -6.04 -16.62 0.84
N ARG A 64 -5.30 -16.56 1.95
CA ARG A 64 -5.75 -15.94 3.20
C ARG A 64 -5.98 -14.43 3.05
N LEU A 65 -5.04 -13.71 2.42
CA LEU A 65 -5.18 -12.28 2.13
C LEU A 65 -6.40 -11.98 1.24
N ARG A 66 -6.82 -12.92 0.39
CA ARG A 66 -7.90 -12.72 -0.58
C ARG A 66 -9.28 -13.14 -0.08
N SER A 67 -9.37 -14.10 0.84
CA SER A 67 -10.65 -14.62 1.36
C SER A 67 -11.64 -13.53 1.81
N GLU A 68 -11.14 -12.48 2.48
CA GLU A 68 -11.90 -11.28 2.86
C GLU A 68 -11.24 -9.97 2.40
N GLY A 69 -10.38 -10.05 1.37
CA GLY A 69 -9.42 -9.02 0.99
C GLY A 69 -9.99 -7.59 0.91
N PRO A 70 -9.15 -6.57 1.15
CA PRO A 70 -9.61 -5.20 1.30
C PRO A 70 -10.23 -4.68 0.00
N ARG A 71 -11.39 -4.02 0.14
CA ARG A 71 -12.04 -3.25 -0.93
C ARG A 71 -11.75 -1.75 -0.81
N ARG A 72 -11.25 -1.32 0.33
CA ARG A 72 -10.88 0.07 0.61
C ARG A 72 -9.68 0.12 1.53
N ILE A 73 -8.66 0.88 1.12
CA ILE A 73 -7.48 1.17 1.91
C ILE A 73 -7.43 2.69 2.10
N ASP A 74 -7.66 3.16 3.32
CA ASP A 74 -7.48 4.57 3.66
C ASP A 74 -6.03 4.77 4.13
N VAL A 75 -5.26 5.58 3.40
CA VAL A 75 -3.84 5.84 3.70
C VAL A 75 -3.71 7.20 4.38
N VAL A 76 -3.18 7.20 5.61
CA VAL A 76 -3.01 8.40 6.42
C VAL A 76 -1.52 8.74 6.48
N VAL A 77 -1.17 9.88 5.90
CA VAL A 77 0.18 10.42 5.89
C VAL A 77 0.16 11.76 6.61
N ARG A 78 1.04 11.93 7.60
CA ARG A 78 1.10 13.16 8.41
C ARG A 78 1.88 14.31 7.75
N SER A 79 2.66 13.98 6.72
CA SER A 79 3.54 14.90 6.02
C SER A 79 2.89 15.39 4.73
N THR A 80 3.42 16.48 4.17
CA THR A 80 3.13 16.88 2.79
C THR A 80 3.68 15.83 1.80
N PRO A 81 3.26 15.84 0.52
CA PRO A 81 3.86 14.98 -0.50
C PRO A 81 5.38 15.18 -0.63
N THR A 82 5.84 16.43 -0.58
CA THR A 82 7.26 16.80 -0.64
C THR A 82 8.08 16.19 0.51
N ASP A 83 7.52 16.17 1.72
CA ASP A 83 8.17 15.63 2.92
C ASP A 83 7.92 14.13 3.15
N ALA A 84 7.15 13.49 2.27
CA ALA A 84 6.86 12.07 2.40
C ALA A 84 8.13 11.22 2.19
N LYS A 85 8.13 10.02 2.78
CA LYS A 85 9.29 9.12 2.76
C LYS A 85 9.23 8.06 1.66
N PHE A 86 8.19 8.10 0.83
CA PHE A 86 8.09 7.18 -0.29
C PHE A 86 9.02 7.64 -1.42
N ASP A 87 9.53 6.67 -2.16
CA ASP A 87 10.24 6.94 -3.41
C ASP A 87 9.23 7.20 -4.52
N PRO A 88 9.43 8.22 -5.37
CA PRO A 88 8.53 8.52 -6.48
C PRO A 88 8.24 7.33 -7.39
N VAL A 89 9.20 6.40 -7.55
CA VAL A 89 9.02 5.20 -8.36
C VAL A 89 7.97 4.26 -7.77
N MET A 90 7.95 4.05 -6.46
CA MET A 90 6.95 3.18 -5.82
C MET A 90 5.55 3.76 -5.92
N MET A 91 5.42 5.09 -5.84
CA MET A 91 4.14 5.76 -6.08
C MET A 91 3.69 5.54 -7.54
N ARG A 92 4.57 5.73 -8.53
CA ARG A 92 4.23 5.45 -9.94
C ARG A 92 3.83 4.00 -10.18
N GLU A 93 4.45 3.03 -9.51
CA GLU A 93 4.05 1.62 -9.62
C GLU A 93 2.59 1.40 -9.20
N LEU A 94 2.06 2.20 -8.27
CA LEU A 94 0.65 2.12 -7.89
C LEU A 94 -0.29 2.52 -9.03
N ALA A 95 0.12 3.42 -9.93
CA ALA A 95 -0.66 3.82 -11.11
C ALA A 95 -0.86 2.66 -12.10
N HIS A 96 -0.04 1.60 -12.02
CA HIS A 96 -0.13 0.44 -12.89
C HIS A 96 -1.06 -0.67 -12.36
N LEU A 97 -1.67 -0.48 -11.19
CA LEU A 97 -2.58 -1.47 -10.61
C LEU A 97 -3.91 -1.50 -11.37
N ALA A 98 -4.19 -2.62 -12.05
CA ALA A 98 -5.27 -2.72 -13.04
C ALA A 98 -6.69 -2.53 -12.47
N SER A 99 -6.89 -2.81 -11.18
CA SER A 99 -8.22 -2.84 -10.54
C SER A 99 -8.32 -1.92 -9.33
N THR A 100 -7.53 -0.84 -9.28
CA THR A 100 -7.51 0.09 -8.14
C THR A 100 -7.73 1.53 -8.58
N GLU A 101 -8.68 2.21 -7.94
CA GLU A 101 -8.87 3.65 -8.07
C GLU A 101 -8.21 4.35 -6.88
N PHE A 102 -7.40 5.36 -7.14
CA PHE A 102 -6.79 6.19 -6.11
C PHE A 102 -7.51 7.53 -6.03
N ARG A 103 -7.73 8.01 -4.80
CA ARG A 103 -8.39 9.30 -4.54
C ARG A 103 -7.68 10.04 -3.41
N LEU A 104 -7.52 11.34 -3.58
CA LEU A 104 -7.15 12.22 -2.49
C LEU A 104 -8.40 12.65 -1.72
N ALA A 105 -8.35 12.56 -0.40
CA ALA A 105 -9.42 13.05 0.46
C ALA A 105 -9.49 14.58 0.48
N ASP A 106 -8.35 15.25 0.30
CA ASP A 106 -8.22 16.70 0.22
C ASP A 106 -7.39 17.08 -1.02
N ALA A 107 -8.05 17.65 -2.01
CA ALA A 107 -7.39 18.11 -3.24
C ALA A 107 -6.42 19.27 -3.00
N GLY A 108 -6.58 20.01 -1.89
CA GLY A 108 -5.68 21.10 -1.49
C GLY A 108 -4.25 20.64 -1.22
N VAL A 109 -4.06 19.34 -0.93
CA VAL A 109 -2.74 18.72 -0.72
C VAL A 109 -1.82 18.89 -1.94
N LEU A 110 -2.37 18.81 -3.16
CA LEU A 110 -1.60 19.03 -4.39
C LEU A 110 -1.47 20.52 -4.74
N ALA A 111 -2.43 21.34 -4.34
CA ALA A 111 -2.37 22.79 -4.59
C ALA A 111 -1.24 23.47 -3.81
N THR A 112 -0.86 22.92 -2.66
CA THR A 112 0.26 23.40 -1.84
C THR A 112 1.60 22.80 -2.23
N ALA A 113 1.62 21.84 -3.15
CA ALA A 113 2.82 21.10 -3.52
C ALA A 113 3.64 21.85 -4.57
N GLU A 114 4.96 21.87 -4.41
CA GLU A 114 5.85 22.46 -5.42
C GLU A 114 5.79 21.63 -6.72
N SER A 115 5.42 22.28 -7.82
CA SER A 115 5.21 21.64 -9.13
C SER A 115 6.43 20.88 -9.67
N SER A 116 7.64 21.17 -9.20
CA SER A 116 8.88 20.48 -9.62
C SER A 116 9.28 19.32 -8.72
N ASP A 117 8.61 19.10 -7.58
CA ASP A 117 8.96 18.03 -6.66
C ASP A 117 8.56 16.63 -7.21
N PRO A 118 9.50 15.68 -7.33
CA PRO A 118 9.22 14.36 -7.89
C PRO A 118 8.16 13.55 -7.15
N ARG A 119 8.01 13.73 -5.82
CA ARG A 119 6.99 13.00 -5.03
C ARG A 119 5.60 13.54 -5.29
N SER A 120 5.48 14.86 -5.35
CA SER A 120 4.25 15.57 -5.69
C SER A 120 3.78 15.22 -7.10
N ALA A 121 4.71 15.21 -8.06
CA ALA A 121 4.41 14.78 -9.43
C ALA A 121 3.99 13.30 -9.50
N ALA A 122 4.65 12.41 -8.74
CA ALA A 122 4.27 11.01 -8.71
C ALA A 122 2.90 10.78 -8.07
N LEU A 123 2.57 11.50 -7.00
CA LEU A 123 1.25 11.44 -6.38
C LEU A 123 0.16 11.93 -7.35
N ALA A 124 0.38 13.05 -8.02
CA ALA A 124 -0.54 13.60 -9.01
C ALA A 124 -0.76 12.68 -10.23
N HIS A 125 0.19 11.81 -10.55
CA HIS A 125 0.04 10.83 -11.62
C HIS A 125 -0.86 9.64 -11.24
N VAL A 126 -0.96 9.33 -9.95
CA VAL A 126 -1.71 8.18 -9.43
C VAL A 126 -3.18 8.52 -9.20
N VAL A 127 -3.48 9.76 -8.79
CA VAL A 127 -4.80 10.19 -8.31
C VAL A 127 -5.64 10.92 -9.34
#